data_AF-A0A8K0CLT9-F1
#
_entry.id   AF-A0A8K0CLT9-F1
#
_cell.length_a   1.000
_cell.length_b   1.000
_cell.length_c   1.000
_cell.angle_alpha   90.00
_cell.angle_beta   90.00
_cell.angle_gamma   90.00
#
_symmetry.space_group_name_H-M   'P 1'
#
loop_
_entity.id
_entity.type
_entity.pdbx_description
1 polymer ?
#
loop_
_entity_poly.entity_id
_entity_poly.type
_entity_poly.pdbx_seq_one_letter_code
_entity_poly.pdbx_strand_id
1 'polypeptide(L)'
;MEMSNMDQVIAEIPELVRLPFLVIFPLLQKTMPTGVWTMEGHERLYHFVLIEQNIVIPFCGMFVWCLDCMYLGFCAEVVIQFRMLWQYLEELRADGNTVNEIEINRLNKIKSCVRHHGLILRFVKEFQQAFSLILLLEFVVD
;
A
#
# COMPACT_ATOMS: atom_id res chain seq x y z
N MET A 1 37.82 7.73 0.67
CA MET A 1 37.50 8.64 -0.45
C MET A 1 36.66 7.94 -1.55
N GLU A 2 36.09 6.76 -1.31
CA GLU A 2 35.29 6.02 -2.31
C GLU A 2 33.77 6.07 -2.07
N MET A 3 33.30 6.53 -0.90
CA MET A 3 31.85 6.62 -0.58
C MET A 3 31.07 7.57 -1.52
N SER A 4 31.72 8.60 -2.08
CA SER A 4 31.07 9.60 -2.95
C SER A 4 30.55 9.04 -4.27
N ASN A 5 31.07 7.92 -4.75
CA ASN A 5 30.69 7.35 -6.04
C ASN A 5 29.49 6.38 -5.91
N MET A 6 29.30 5.81 -4.72
CA MET A 6 28.26 4.81 -4.47
C MET A 6 26.88 5.46 -4.28
N ASP A 7 26.85 6.61 -3.60
CA ASP A 7 25.63 7.40 -3.41
C ASP A 7 25.05 7.90 -4.75
N GLN A 8 25.92 8.23 -5.72
CA GLN A 8 25.52 8.61 -7.07
C GLN A 8 24.90 7.45 -7.85
N VAL A 9 25.49 6.25 -7.77
CA VAL A 9 24.96 5.07 -8.47
C VAL A 9 23.63 4.61 -7.86
N ILE A 10 23.49 4.69 -6.53
CA ILE A 10 22.23 4.33 -5.84
C ILE A 10 21.08 5.28 -6.21
N ALA A 11 21.37 6.53 -6.55
CA ALA A 11 20.37 7.53 -6.95
C ALA A 11 19.81 7.31 -8.37
N GLU A 12 20.56 6.62 -9.25
CA GLU A 12 20.14 6.35 -10.64
C GLU A 12 19.35 5.03 -10.79
N ILE A 13 19.30 4.20 -9.75
CA ILE A 13 18.57 2.93 -9.78
C ILE A 13 17.06 3.21 -9.57
N PRO A 14 16.18 2.72 -10.47
CA PRO A 14 14.73 2.81 -10.26
C PRO A 14 14.34 2.25 -8.90
N GLU A 15 13.44 2.90 -8.17
CA GLU A 15 13.08 2.51 -6.79
C GLU A 15 12.73 1.02 -6.66
N LEU A 16 12.10 0.45 -7.69
CA LEU A 16 11.75 -0.97 -7.77
C LEU A 16 12.96 -1.93 -7.71
N VAL A 17 14.13 -1.50 -8.20
CA VAL A 17 15.38 -2.28 -8.23
C VAL A 17 16.28 -1.93 -7.03
N ARG A 18 16.04 -0.77 -6.41
CA ARG A 18 16.88 -0.23 -5.32
C ARG A 18 16.87 -1.12 -4.08
N LEU A 19 15.72 -1.70 -3.73
CA LEU A 19 15.55 -2.57 -2.57
C LEU A 19 16.29 -3.93 -2.70
N PRO A 20 16.13 -4.70 -3.80
CA PRO A 20 16.96 -5.89 -4.00
C PRO A 20 18.46 -5.54 -4.15
N PHE A 21 18.80 -4.37 -4.71
CA PHE A 21 20.20 -3.93 -4.79
C PHE A 21 20.81 -3.62 -3.42
N LEU A 22 20.07 -2.94 -2.53
CA LEU A 22 20.46 -2.64 -1.14
C LEU A 22 20.62 -3.89 -0.27
N VAL A 23 20.04 -5.02 -0.65
CA VAL A 23 20.16 -6.30 0.07
C VAL A 23 21.26 -7.18 -0.53
N ILE A 24 21.33 -7.27 -1.86
CA ILE A 24 22.30 -8.15 -2.54
C ILE A 24 23.73 -7.58 -2.44
N PHE A 25 23.87 -6.25 -2.50
CA PHE A 25 25.17 -5.60 -2.55
C PHE A 25 25.97 -5.70 -1.24
N PRO A 26 25.40 -5.49 -0.04
CA PRO A 26 26.11 -5.72 1.22
C PRO A 26 26.50 -7.19 1.42
N LEU A 27 25.67 -8.13 0.96
CA LEU A 27 25.98 -9.55 0.98
C LEU A 27 27.21 -9.88 0.11
N LEU A 28 27.29 -9.31 -1.09
CA LEU A 28 28.44 -9.46 -2.01
C LEU A 28 29.72 -8.84 -1.44
N GLN A 29 29.62 -7.68 -0.79
CA GLN A 29 30.77 -6.98 -0.22
C GLN A 29 31.15 -7.46 1.19
N LYS A 30 30.37 -8.36 1.81
CA LYS A 30 30.48 -8.78 3.21
C LYS A 30 30.44 -7.61 4.20
N THR A 31 29.84 -6.51 3.79
CA THR A 31 29.62 -5.32 4.62
C THR A 31 28.26 -5.42 5.29
N MET A 32 28.15 -4.96 6.53
CA MET A 32 26.85 -4.92 7.21
C MET A 32 25.91 -3.92 6.50
N PRO A 33 24.66 -4.33 6.17
CA PRO A 33 23.66 -3.42 5.61
C PRO A 33 23.37 -2.22 6.50
N THR A 34 23.45 -2.40 7.82
CA THR A 34 23.15 -1.37 8.82
C THR A 34 24.29 -1.26 9.83
N GLY A 35 24.45 -0.08 10.43
CA GLY A 35 25.47 0.19 11.45
C GLY A 35 25.16 -0.45 12.81
N VAL A 36 25.01 -1.77 12.84
CA VAL A 36 24.80 -2.52 14.08
C VAL A 36 26.13 -2.79 14.77
N TRP A 37 26.14 -2.56 16.09
CA TRP A 37 27.28 -2.88 16.91
C TRP A 37 27.45 -4.40 17.02
N THR A 38 28.64 -4.89 16.68
CA THR A 38 29.03 -6.28 16.88
C THR A 38 30.21 -6.37 17.84
N MET A 39 30.20 -7.35 18.74
CA MET A 39 31.35 -7.62 19.60
C MET A 39 32.57 -8.02 18.76
N GLU A 40 33.67 -7.28 18.95
CA GLU A 40 34.97 -7.61 18.35
C GLU A 40 35.47 -8.98 18.84
N GLY A 41 36.05 -9.77 17.94
CA GLY A 41 36.61 -11.09 18.25
C GLY A 41 35.65 -12.29 18.07
N HIS A 42 34.39 -12.06 17.67
CA HIS A 42 33.41 -13.12 17.44
C HIS A 42 32.94 -13.21 15.98
N GLU A 43 33.78 -13.77 15.09
CA GLU A 43 33.49 -13.90 13.65
C GLU A 43 32.20 -14.68 13.34
N ARG A 44 31.87 -15.71 14.14
CA ARG A 44 30.63 -16.49 13.96
C ARG A 44 29.38 -15.64 14.22
N LEU A 45 29.42 -14.77 15.23
CA LEU A 45 28.32 -13.87 15.54
C LEU A 45 28.17 -12.80 14.46
N TYR A 46 29.28 -12.27 13.95
CA TYR A 46 29.27 -11.34 12.81
C TYR A 46 28.54 -11.93 11.60
N HIS A 47 28.88 -13.16 11.20
CA HIS A 47 28.23 -13.83 10.07
C HIS A 47 26.75 -14.14 10.33
N PHE A 48 26.39 -14.50 11.56
CA PHE A 48 25.00 -14.72 11.94
C PHE A 48 24.17 -13.44 11.80
N VAL A 49 24.64 -12.33 12.36
CA VAL A 49 23.97 -11.02 12.27
C VAL A 49 23.88 -10.54 10.82
N LEU A 50 24.93 -10.76 10.02
CA LEU A 50 24.91 -10.43 8.59
C LEU A 50 23.80 -11.18 7.86
N ILE A 51 23.67 -12.50 8.07
CA ILE A 51 22.61 -13.31 7.44
C ILE A 51 21.24 -12.84 7.92
N GLU A 52 21.08 -12.61 9.22
CA GLU A 52 19.83 -12.15 9.80
C GLU A 52 19.38 -10.82 9.18
N GLN A 53 20.26 -9.82 9.12
CA GLN A 53 19.94 -8.52 8.52
C GLN A 53 19.56 -8.63 7.05
N ASN A 54 20.25 -9.49 6.29
CA ASN A 54 19.94 -9.71 4.88
C ASN A 54 18.60 -10.39 4.64
N ILE A 55 18.02 -11.05 5.64
CA ILE A 55 16.67 -11.64 5.57
C ILE A 55 15.63 -10.65 6.09
N VAL A 56 15.89 -10.01 7.23
CA VAL A 56 14.93 -9.16 7.93
C VAL A 56 14.66 -7.86 7.17
N ILE A 57 15.70 -7.19 6.67
CA ILE A 57 15.56 -5.90 5.96
C ILE A 57 14.64 -6.01 4.73
N PRO A 58 14.85 -6.94 3.77
CA PRO A 58 13.93 -7.10 2.65
C PRO A 58 12.54 -7.54 3.09
N PHE A 59 12.42 -8.35 4.13
CA PHE A 59 11.11 -8.76 4.64
C PHE A 59 10.30 -7.57 5.19
N CYS A 60 10.95 -6.69 5.96
CA CYS A 60 10.36 -5.44 6.42
C CYS A 60 10.00 -4.51 5.26
N GLY A 61 10.89 -4.35 4.28
CA GLY A 61 10.62 -3.53 3.09
C GLY A 61 9.44 -4.04 2.27
N MET A 62 9.36 -5.35 2.02
CA MET A 62 8.21 -5.96 1.36
C MET A 62 6.90 -5.78 2.14
N PHE A 63 6.96 -5.84 3.47
CA PHE A 63 5.77 -5.65 4.31
C PHE A 63 5.22 -4.22 4.17
N VAL A 64 6.08 -3.20 4.22
CA VAL A 64 5.69 -1.80 4.00
C VAL A 64 5.06 -1.64 2.61
N TRP A 65 5.73 -2.08 1.55
CA TRP A 65 5.18 -2.02 0.19
C TRP A 65 3.84 -2.74 0.02
N CYS A 66 3.66 -3.89 0.67
CA CYS A 66 2.38 -4.60 0.68
C CYS A 66 1.27 -3.78 1.35
N LEU A 67 1.57 -3.03 2.42
CA LEU A 67 0.60 -2.14 3.06
C LEU A 67 0.17 -1.01 2.12
N ASP A 68 1.12 -0.39 1.41
CA ASP A 68 0.84 0.70 0.47
C ASP A 68 -0.01 0.21 -0.70
N CYS A 69 0.34 -0.97 -1.25
CA CYS A 69 -0.41 -1.61 -2.31
C CYS A 69 -1.83 -1.97 -1.86
N MET A 70 -1.98 -2.48 -0.63
CA MET A 70 -3.28 -2.77 -0.05
C MET A 70 -4.12 -1.49 0.14
N TYR A 71 -3.51 -0.42 0.63
CA TYR A 71 -4.17 0.88 0.78
C TYR A 71 -4.68 1.41 -0.57
N LEU A 72 -3.81 1.44 -1.59
CA LEU A 72 -4.18 1.85 -2.94
C LEU A 72 -5.25 0.94 -3.55
N GLY A 73 -5.17 -0.37 -3.31
CA GLY A 73 -6.17 -1.35 -3.73
C GLY A 73 -7.55 -1.03 -3.18
N PHE A 74 -7.65 -0.76 -1.87
CA PHE A 74 -8.91 -0.37 -1.25
C PHE A 74 -9.44 0.97 -1.75
N CYS A 75 -8.57 1.96 -1.99
CA CYS A 75 -8.97 3.21 -2.64
C CYS A 75 -9.56 2.97 -4.03
N ALA A 76 -8.94 2.10 -4.83
CA ALA A 76 -9.43 1.72 -6.15
C ALA A 76 -10.80 1.01 -6.07
N GLU A 77 -10.97 0.08 -5.12
CA GLU A 77 -12.26 -0.58 -4.89
C GLU A 77 -13.36 0.42 -4.56
N VAL A 78 -13.11 1.39 -3.69
CA VAL A 78 -14.09 2.45 -3.35
C VAL A 78 -14.48 3.24 -4.59
N VAL A 79 -13.51 3.64 -5.41
CA VAL A 79 -13.78 4.36 -6.67
C VAL A 79 -14.63 3.52 -7.63
N ILE A 80 -14.33 2.22 -7.75
CA ILE A 80 -15.10 1.29 -8.58
C ILE A 80 -16.54 1.17 -8.06
N GLN A 81 -16.73 1.04 -6.75
CA GLN A 81 -18.06 0.96 -6.13
C GLN A 81 -18.89 2.23 -6.36
N PHE A 82 -18.27 3.41 -6.30
CA PHE A 82 -18.92 4.68 -6.66
C PHE A 82 -19.28 4.76 -8.13
N ARG A 83 -18.40 4.30 -9.04
CA ARG A 83 -18.67 4.28 -10.47
C ARG A 83 -19.84 3.35 -10.82
N MET A 84 -19.89 2.15 -10.22
CA MET A 84 -21.00 1.22 -10.40
C MET A 84 -22.33 1.82 -9.90
N LEU A 85 -22.31 2.47 -8.73
CA LEU A 85 -23.48 3.15 -8.19
C LEU A 85 -23.96 4.28 -9.11
N TRP A 86 -23.02 5.06 -9.67
CA TRP A 86 -23.32 6.15 -10.58
C TRP A 86 -23.99 5.65 -11.87
N GLN A 87 -23.40 4.64 -12.52
CA GLN A 87 -23.97 4.03 -13.73
C GLN A 87 -25.38 3.49 -13.48
N TYR A 88 -25.58 2.81 -12.36
CA TYR A 88 -26.89 2.27 -11.99
C TYR A 88 -27.93 3.38 -11.76
N LEU A 89 -27.53 4.53 -11.20
CA LEU A 89 -28.40 5.69 -11.05
C LEU A 89 -28.74 6.36 -12.39
N GLU A 90 -27.81 6.40 -13.34
CA GLU A 90 -28.06 6.90 -14.70
C GLU A 90 -29.07 6.02 -15.45
N GLU A 91 -28.95 4.70 -15.36
CA GLU A 91 -29.92 3.74 -15.91
C GLU A 91 -31.31 3.95 -15.30
N LEU A 92 -31.40 4.07 -13.97
CA LEU A 92 -32.65 4.38 -13.25
C LEU A 92 -33.27 5.72 -13.62
N ARG A 93 -32.46 6.69 -14.05
CA ARG A 93 -32.91 7.98 -14.53
C ARG A 93 -33.49 7.87 -15.94
N ALA A 94 -32.82 7.14 -16.83
CA ALA A 94 -33.25 6.93 -18.21
C ALA A 94 -34.58 6.14 -18.31
N ASP A 95 -34.78 5.15 -17.43
CA ASP A 95 -36.01 4.35 -17.34
C ASP A 95 -37.24 5.15 -16.83
N GLY A 96 -37.07 6.40 -16.40
CA GLY A 96 -38.12 7.22 -15.79
C GLY A 96 -39.24 7.73 -16.70
N ASN A 97 -39.20 7.43 -18.00
CA ASN A 97 -40.13 7.97 -19.00
C ASN A 97 -41.32 7.05 -19.32
N THR A 98 -41.40 5.84 -18.76
CA THR A 98 -42.51 4.91 -18.97
C THR A 98 -43.47 4.92 -17.77
N VAL A 99 -44.69 5.35 -18.03
CA VAL A 99 -45.68 5.84 -17.07
C VAL A 99 -46.51 4.68 -16.47
N ASN A 100 -46.56 4.63 -15.13
CA ASN A 100 -47.64 4.10 -14.26
C ASN A 100 -47.63 2.69 -13.61
N GLU A 101 -46.67 1.78 -13.82
CA GLU A 101 -46.63 0.51 -13.03
C GLU A 101 -45.39 0.36 -12.10
N ILE A 102 -44.43 1.28 -12.14
CA ILE A 102 -43.05 1.02 -11.67
C ILE A 102 -42.65 1.88 -10.44
N GLU A 103 -43.51 2.74 -9.89
CA GLU A 103 -43.10 3.67 -8.81
C GLU A 103 -42.59 2.97 -7.54
N ILE A 104 -43.24 1.90 -7.07
CA ILE A 104 -42.80 1.15 -5.88
C ILE A 104 -41.47 0.44 -6.14
N ASN A 105 -41.31 -0.19 -7.32
CA ASN A 105 -40.07 -0.85 -7.70
C ASN A 105 -38.93 0.16 -7.87
N ARG A 106 -39.20 1.35 -8.41
CA ARG A 106 -38.23 2.43 -8.57
C ARG A 106 -37.79 2.98 -7.20
N LEU A 107 -38.75 3.19 -6.30
CA LEU A 107 -38.47 3.67 -4.94
C LEU A 107 -37.65 2.66 -4.15
N ASN A 108 -37.90 1.36 -4.33
CA ASN A 108 -37.08 0.28 -3.77
C ASN A 108 -35.66 0.26 -4.34
N LYS A 109 -35.49 0.44 -5.66
CA LYS A 109 -34.16 0.52 -6.30
C LYS A 109 -33.37 1.74 -5.81
N ILE A 110 -34.01 2.91 -5.69
CA ILE A 110 -33.40 4.13 -5.13
C ILE A 110 -33.02 3.90 -3.66
N LYS A 111 -33.90 3.30 -2.85
CA LYS A 111 -33.60 2.95 -1.45
C LYS A 111 -32.40 2.01 -1.34
N SER A 112 -32.27 1.05 -2.27
CA SER A 112 -31.09 0.19 -2.37
C SER A 112 -29.82 0.98 -2.69
N CYS A 113 -29.89 1.95 -3.61
CA CYS A 113 -28.76 2.84 -3.94
C CYS A 113 -28.31 3.67 -2.74
N VAL A 114 -29.25 4.27 -2.01
CA VAL A 114 -28.97 5.06 -0.80
C VAL A 114 -28.34 4.16 0.27
N ARG A 115 -28.85 2.94 0.44
CA ARG A 115 -28.25 1.96 1.36
C ARG A 115 -26.83 1.60 0.94
N HIS A 116 -26.59 1.33 -0.34
CA HIS A 116 -25.26 1.01 -0.87
C HIS A 116 -24.29 2.18 -0.68
N HIS A 117 -24.71 3.41 -0.98
CA HIS A 117 -23.94 4.61 -0.72
C HIS A 117 -23.56 4.74 0.78
N GLY A 118 -24.53 4.50 1.67
CA GLY A 118 -24.28 4.50 3.12
C GLY A 118 -23.28 3.42 3.55
N LEU A 119 -23.30 2.24 2.93
CA LEU A 119 -22.31 1.18 3.16
C LEU A 119 -20.92 1.59 2.69
N ILE A 120 -20.80 2.21 1.51
CA ILE A 120 -19.51 2.73 1.01
C ILE A 120 -18.94 3.78 1.97
N LEU A 121 -19.75 4.73 2.43
CA LEU A 121 -19.29 5.75 3.38
C LEU A 121 -18.85 5.16 4.71
N ARG A 122 -19.57 4.14 5.21
CA ARG A 122 -19.17 3.43 6.42
C ARG A 122 -17.85 2.68 6.23
N PHE A 123 -17.69 1.99 5.09
CA PHE A 123 -16.44 1.32 4.74
C PHE A 123 -15.28 2.30 4.67
N VAL A 124 -15.43 3.44 3.98
CA VAL A 124 -14.40 4.47 3.90
C VAL A 124 -14.03 5.00 5.29
N LYS A 125 -15.00 5.18 6.18
CA LYS A 125 -14.75 5.62 7.55
C LYS A 125 -13.95 4.58 8.37
N GLU A 126 -14.34 3.31 8.29
CA GLU A 126 -13.64 2.21 8.97
C GLU A 126 -12.22 2.03 8.40
N PHE A 127 -12.08 2.13 7.07
CA PHE A 127 -10.81 2.10 6.36
C PHE A 127 -9.89 3.26 6.75
N GLN A 128 -10.41 4.50 6.76
CA GLN A 128 -9.64 5.66 7.20
C GLN A 128 -9.19 5.51 8.66
N GLN A 129 -10.03 4.97 9.55
CA GLN A 129 -9.63 4.71 10.93
C GLN A 129 -8.51 3.68 11.02
N ALA A 130 -8.56 2.61 10.22
CA ALA A 130 -7.54 1.57 10.21
C ALA A 130 -6.18 2.05 9.68
N PHE A 131 -6.17 2.88 8.63
CA PHE A 131 -4.93 3.29 7.95
C PHE A 131 -4.42 4.67 8.35
N SER A 132 -5.22 5.52 9.02
CA SER A 132 -4.82 6.89 9.37
C SER A 132 -3.50 6.98 10.15
N LEU A 133 -3.29 6.08 11.12
CA LEU A 133 -2.05 6.04 11.88
C LEU A 133 -0.87 5.54 11.05
N ILE A 134 -1.11 4.55 10.18
CA ILE A 134 -0.06 3.96 9.32
C ILE A 134 0.44 5.02 8.33
N LEU A 135 -0.47 5.71 7.63
CA LEU A 135 -0.13 6.77 6.68
C LEU A 135 0.56 7.97 7.37
N LEU A 136 0.15 8.30 8.59
CA LEU A 136 0.81 9.36 9.35
C LEU A 136 2.25 8.98 9.69
N LEU A 137 2.48 7.72 10.10
CA LEU A 137 3.82 7.23 10.43
C LEU A 137 4.70 7.20 9.19
N GLU A 138 4.19 6.74 8.06
CA GLU A 138 4.88 6.75 6.76
C GLU A 138 5.29 8.17 6.38
N PHE A 139 4.36 9.13 6.39
CA PHE A 139 4.64 10.53 6.03
C PHE A 139 5.61 11.26 6.97
N VAL A 140 5.73 10.82 8.22
CA VAL A 140 6.67 11.42 9.19
C VAL A 140 8.06 10.80 9.10
N VAL A 141 8.15 9.55 8.64
CA VAL A 141 9.41 8.80 8.55
C VAL A 141 10.09 8.96 7.18
N ASP A 142 9.30 9.09 6.11
CA ASP A 142 9.75 9.45 4.75
C ASP A 142 10.17 10.93 4.63
#